data_AF-A0A1A8NKI5-F1
#
_entry.id   AF-A0A1A8NKI5-F1
#
_cell.length_a   1.000
_cell.length_b   1.000
_cell.length_c   1.000
_cell.angle_alpha   90.00
_cell.angle_beta   90.00
_cell.angle_gamma   90.00
#
_symmetry.space_group_name_H-M   'P 1'
#
loop_
_entity.id
_entity.type
_entity.pdbx_description
1 polymer ?
#
loop_
_entity_poly.entity_id
_entity_poly.type
_entity_poly.pdbx_seq_one_letter_code
_entity_poly.pdbx_strand_id
1 'polypeptide(L)'
;MYKTPCSRLTGFIGARVKQKLLHISPQCNHSTCSLVHVRRRGPSSWLTYQRLNFVKREYVAKSNSELQQRAVPKQTQVQIIVDERDDSIERQVERIPAMKQASPPDNVIPVEKRDESTLKPAAENVAAQEGSLSVMDTTPVEAPHVYIETEEARQARLDRQWKQVRVYVADLPDIYARLSKIKLTALVVTTAAAGFAMAPVPFDPIMLCASSLGTGLASCAANSINQYFEVPFDSNMNRTKNRPLVRGQISPLHAVSFALACGVPGVTLLTLAVNPLTGFLGALNIFLYSCCYTPLKRLSITNTWLGAVVGAIPPVMGWTAATGCLGPGALLLGGFLYCWQFPHFNALSWNLREDYSRGGYRMMSVTHPAMCKRVALRHSMGLIGLSTLAPLLDVTTWIFPVISLPINLYISYLAFHFYHKGDRSSARKLFFCSLWHLPMLLLLALTCKKNSKKPEDSMPLNPLLPVN
;
A
#
# COMPACT_ATOMS: atom_id res chain seq x y z
N MET A 1 27.05 -11.27 44.51
CA MET A 1 26.59 -11.22 45.92
C MET A 1 25.69 -10.00 46.02
N TYR A 2 24.40 -10.03 46.34
CA TYR A 2 23.57 -10.90 47.16
C TYR A 2 22.49 -11.65 46.36
N LYS A 3 22.11 -12.85 46.84
CA LYS A 3 21.06 -13.73 46.31
C LYS A 3 19.80 -13.59 47.16
N THR A 4 18.64 -13.44 46.52
CA THR A 4 17.33 -13.85 47.06
C THR A 4 16.66 -14.75 46.02
N PRO A 5 16.23 -15.98 46.37
CA PRO A 5 15.65 -16.92 45.41
C PRO A 5 14.15 -16.68 45.29
N CYS A 6 13.65 -16.42 44.07
CA CYS A 6 12.21 -16.46 43.80
C CYS A 6 11.83 -17.90 43.42
N SER A 7 11.14 -18.56 44.33
CA SER A 7 10.57 -19.91 44.19
C SER A 7 9.54 -19.98 43.06
N ARG A 8 9.54 -21.10 42.33
CA ARG A 8 8.48 -21.49 41.38
C ARG A 8 7.10 -21.40 42.04
N LEU A 9 6.27 -20.47 41.58
CA LEU A 9 4.82 -20.51 41.79
C LEU A 9 4.16 -21.25 40.62
N THR A 10 4.23 -22.58 40.66
CA THR A 10 3.26 -23.43 39.98
C THR A 10 2.04 -23.55 40.89
N GLY A 11 0.90 -22.96 40.54
CA GLY A 11 -0.32 -23.15 41.32
C GLY A 11 -1.54 -22.32 40.94
N PHE A 12 -2.63 -23.03 40.61
CA PHE A 12 -4.01 -22.75 41.04
C PHE A 12 -5.01 -21.89 40.24
N ILE A 13 -4.70 -21.36 39.05
CA ILE A 13 -5.74 -20.71 38.22
C ILE A 13 -6.23 -21.59 37.06
N GLY A 14 -5.34 -22.40 36.46
CA GLY A 14 -5.70 -23.27 35.33
C GLY A 14 -6.54 -24.52 35.69
N ALA A 15 -6.50 -24.98 36.94
CA ALA A 15 -7.22 -26.18 37.37
C ALA A 15 -8.72 -25.91 37.66
N ARG A 16 -9.06 -24.72 38.20
CA ARG A 16 -10.45 -24.38 38.54
C ARG A 16 -11.33 -24.13 37.31
N VAL A 17 -10.77 -23.62 36.21
CA VAL A 17 -11.53 -23.39 34.96
C VAL A 17 -11.86 -24.71 34.27
N LYS A 18 -10.96 -25.71 34.34
CA LYS A 18 -11.16 -27.02 33.74
C LYS A 18 -12.22 -27.86 34.48
N GLN A 19 -12.27 -27.77 35.81
CA GLN A 19 -13.33 -28.42 36.61
C GLN A 19 -14.70 -27.77 36.42
N LYS A 20 -14.80 -26.44 36.27
CA LYS A 20 -16.07 -25.75 36.01
C LYS A 20 -16.66 -26.06 34.63
N LEU A 21 -15.82 -26.28 33.61
CA LEU A 21 -16.26 -26.63 32.26
C LEU A 21 -16.74 -28.09 32.13
N LEU A 22 -16.17 -29.01 32.91
CA LEU A 22 -16.59 -30.42 32.90
C LEU A 22 -17.94 -30.67 33.60
N HIS A 23 -18.36 -29.76 34.50
CA HIS A 23 -19.62 -29.90 35.24
C HIS A 23 -20.85 -29.31 34.51
N ILE A 24 -20.65 -28.56 33.42
CA ILE A 24 -21.73 -27.93 32.63
C ILE A 24 -22.09 -28.79 31.40
N SER A 25 -21.34 -29.88 31.14
CA SER A 25 -21.48 -30.67 29.91
C SER A 25 -22.71 -31.60 29.77
N PRO A 26 -23.55 -31.93 30.78
CA PRO A 26 -24.66 -32.85 30.53
C PRO A 26 -25.98 -32.16 30.12
N GLN A 27 -25.99 -30.86 29.83
CA GLN A 27 -27.20 -30.15 29.39
C GLN A 27 -26.96 -29.40 28.06
N CYS A 28 -26.87 -30.13 26.96
CA CYS A 28 -27.27 -29.62 25.64
C CYS A 28 -27.54 -30.75 24.64
N ASN A 29 -28.65 -30.57 23.92
CA ASN A 29 -29.38 -31.56 23.13
C ASN A 29 -28.63 -32.18 21.94
N HIS A 30 -29.21 -33.32 21.52
CA HIS A 30 -28.78 -34.37 20.61
C HIS A 30 -28.41 -34.01 19.14
N SER A 31 -28.20 -32.74 18.80
CA SER A 31 -27.96 -32.31 17.40
C SER A 31 -26.48 -32.10 17.04
N THR A 32 -25.55 -32.33 17.98
CA THR A 32 -24.10 -32.08 17.80
C THR A 32 -23.25 -33.35 17.64
N CYS A 33 -23.88 -34.54 17.56
CA CYS A 33 -23.16 -35.81 17.40
C CYS A 33 -22.80 -36.20 15.95
N SER A 34 -23.20 -35.43 14.94
CA SER A 34 -22.88 -35.78 13.54
C SER A 34 -21.52 -35.28 13.03
N LEU A 35 -20.72 -34.59 13.86
CA LEU A 35 -19.41 -34.04 13.43
C LEU A 35 -18.18 -34.73 14.05
N VAL A 36 -18.38 -35.81 14.82
CA VAL A 36 -17.28 -36.51 15.52
C VAL A 36 -16.90 -37.86 14.85
N HIS A 37 -17.49 -38.19 13.69
CA HIS A 37 -17.24 -39.46 13.01
C HIS A 37 -16.53 -39.38 11.66
N VAL A 38 -15.61 -38.44 11.50
CA VAL A 38 -14.55 -38.54 10.47
C VAL A 38 -13.19 -38.25 11.08
N ARG A 39 -12.75 -39.16 11.95
CA ARG A 39 -11.33 -39.29 12.33
C ARG A 39 -10.93 -40.76 12.32
N ARG A 40 -10.50 -41.26 11.17
CA ARG A 40 -9.52 -42.36 11.03
C ARG A 40 -9.22 -42.64 9.55
N ARG A 41 -8.18 -42.01 9.01
CA ARG A 41 -7.27 -42.58 7.99
C ARG A 41 -6.09 -41.62 7.71
N GLY A 42 -4.86 -42.12 7.89
CA GLY A 42 -3.63 -41.61 7.26
C GLY A 42 -2.76 -40.61 8.05
N PRO A 43 -1.52 -40.98 8.46
CA PRO A 43 -0.54 -40.06 9.02
C PRO A 43 0.45 -39.60 7.93
N SER A 44 0.09 -38.63 7.09
CA SER A 44 1.05 -37.99 6.18
C SER A 44 0.68 -36.57 5.72
N SER A 45 -0.33 -35.93 6.31
CA SER A 45 -0.67 -34.54 6.01
C SER A 45 -0.98 -33.74 7.29
N TRP A 46 -0.12 -33.86 8.29
CA TRP A 46 -0.14 -32.88 9.37
C TRP A 46 0.32 -31.55 8.78
N LEU A 47 -0.61 -30.60 8.67
CA LEU A 47 -0.31 -29.18 8.52
C LEU A 47 0.79 -28.85 9.54
N THR A 48 2.02 -28.80 9.05
CA THR A 48 3.19 -28.52 9.86
C THR A 48 2.96 -27.16 10.47
N TYR A 49 2.91 -27.12 11.80
CA TYR A 49 2.95 -25.95 12.66
C TYR A 49 4.29 -25.17 12.51
N GLN A 50 4.84 -25.09 11.29
CA GLN A 50 6.03 -24.34 10.93
C GLN A 50 5.76 -22.83 10.75
N ARG A 51 4.49 -22.39 10.72
CA ARG A 51 4.12 -20.97 10.55
C ARG A 51 4.12 -20.12 11.84
N LEU A 52 4.40 -20.70 13.00
CA LEU A 52 4.58 -19.96 14.26
C LEU A 52 6.05 -19.79 14.68
N ASN A 53 7.02 -20.20 13.84
CA ASN A 53 8.43 -19.89 14.05
C ASN A 53 8.80 -18.41 13.83
N PHE A 54 7.83 -17.54 13.54
CA PHE A 54 8.05 -16.10 13.39
C PHE A 54 8.53 -15.44 14.70
N VAL A 55 8.21 -16.04 15.86
CA VAL A 55 8.62 -15.54 17.18
C VAL A 55 10.05 -15.98 17.57
N LYS A 56 10.63 -16.99 16.89
CA LYS A 56 11.90 -17.62 17.32
C LYS A 56 13.17 -16.94 16.76
N ARG A 57 13.06 -15.88 15.95
CA ARG A 57 14.21 -15.21 15.32
C ARG A 57 14.56 -13.84 15.90
N GLU A 58 13.92 -13.42 16.98
CA GLU A 58 14.28 -12.20 17.71
C GLU A 58 14.42 -12.51 19.20
N TYR A 59 15.52 -13.16 19.57
CA TYR A 59 15.95 -13.14 20.97
C TYR A 59 16.87 -11.94 21.17
N VAL A 60 16.42 -11.02 22.02
CA VAL A 60 17.29 -10.04 22.67
C VAL A 60 18.15 -10.81 23.67
N ALA A 61 19.43 -11.02 23.33
CA ALA A 61 20.40 -11.50 24.30
C ALA A 61 20.81 -10.30 25.17
N LYS A 62 20.48 -10.37 26.47
CA LYS A 62 20.88 -9.36 27.45
C LYS A 62 22.38 -9.51 27.71
N SER A 63 23.20 -8.63 27.13
CA SER A 63 24.60 -8.46 27.47
C SER A 63 24.78 -7.03 27.98
N ASN A 64 25.05 -6.90 29.28
CA ASN A 64 25.42 -5.68 30.02
C ASN A 64 24.73 -4.36 29.60
N SER A 65 23.75 -3.94 30.40
CA SER A 65 23.14 -2.59 30.46
C SER A 65 22.61 -1.94 29.17
N GLU A 66 22.67 -2.59 28.01
CA GLU A 66 22.05 -2.11 26.77
C GLU A 66 21.25 -3.22 26.05
N LEU A 67 20.05 -2.88 25.56
CA LEU A 67 19.21 -3.77 24.78
C LEU A 67 19.65 -3.72 23.31
N GLN A 68 20.36 -4.75 22.82
CA GLN A 68 20.74 -4.87 21.41
C GLN A 68 19.92 -5.96 20.71
N GLN A 69 19.38 -5.64 19.53
CA GLN A 69 18.62 -6.56 18.67
C GLN A 69 19.47 -6.85 17.44
N ARG A 70 19.98 -8.10 17.31
CA ARG A 70 20.71 -8.57 16.13
C ARG A 70 19.75 -9.29 15.17
N ALA A 71 19.71 -8.87 13.91
CA ALA A 71 19.22 -9.70 12.82
C ALA A 71 20.40 -10.47 12.20
N VAL A 72 20.22 -11.77 11.94
CA VAL A 72 21.21 -12.60 11.26
C VAL A 72 21.40 -12.09 9.82
N PRO A 73 22.63 -11.86 9.34
CA PRO A 73 22.88 -11.44 7.97
C PRO A 73 22.36 -12.49 6.98
N LYS A 74 21.72 -12.03 5.90
CA LYS A 74 21.27 -12.87 4.79
C LYS A 74 22.51 -13.48 4.15
N GLN A 75 22.59 -14.81 4.06
CA GLN A 75 23.64 -15.47 3.27
C GLN A 75 23.57 -14.94 1.84
N THR A 76 24.68 -14.36 1.38
CA THR A 76 24.88 -13.93 0.00
C THR A 76 24.72 -15.16 -0.90
N GLN A 77 23.76 -15.13 -1.82
CA GLN A 77 23.72 -16.10 -2.91
C GLN A 77 25.00 -15.92 -3.73
N VAL A 78 25.78 -16.99 -3.85
CA VAL A 78 26.90 -17.09 -4.79
C VAL A 78 26.30 -16.88 -6.18
N GLN A 79 26.60 -15.73 -6.80
CA GLN A 79 26.33 -15.53 -8.22
C GLN A 79 27.26 -16.45 -8.99
N ILE A 80 26.69 -17.48 -9.63
CA ILE A 80 27.30 -18.17 -10.74
C ILE A 80 27.30 -17.19 -11.90
N ILE A 81 28.49 -16.77 -12.32
CA ILE A 81 28.69 -15.93 -13.50
C ILE A 81 28.26 -16.77 -14.71
N VAL A 82 27.17 -16.37 -15.36
CA VAL A 82 26.82 -16.80 -16.72
C VAL A 82 27.18 -15.62 -17.62
N ASP A 83 28.08 -15.89 -18.55
CA ASP A 83 28.61 -14.97 -19.55
C ASP A 83 27.50 -14.67 -20.58
N GLU A 84 26.90 -13.47 -20.52
CA GLU A 84 26.09 -12.91 -21.61
C GLU A 84 26.87 -11.71 -22.17
N ARG A 85 27.55 -11.94 -23.31
CA ARG A 85 28.16 -10.89 -24.12
C ARG A 85 27.08 -10.04 -24.78
N ASP A 86 27.37 -8.74 -24.79
CA ASP A 86 26.67 -7.67 -25.49
C ASP A 86 26.28 -8.03 -26.91
N ASP A 87 25.00 -7.81 -27.23
CA ASP A 87 24.43 -7.92 -28.57
C ASP A 87 23.62 -6.64 -28.83
N SER A 88 24.31 -5.53 -29.03
CA SER A 88 23.73 -4.22 -29.42
C SER A 88 24.83 -3.22 -29.79
N ILE A 89 25.31 -3.23 -31.04
CA ILE A 89 25.60 -2.03 -31.86
C ILE A 89 25.86 -2.49 -33.32
N GLU A 90 25.04 -1.94 -34.22
CA GLU A 90 25.26 -1.74 -35.66
C GLU A 90 25.45 -2.94 -36.61
N ARG A 91 24.32 -3.35 -37.21
CA ARG A 91 24.30 -3.92 -38.57
C ARG A 91 24.54 -2.81 -39.61
N GLN A 92 25.80 -2.54 -39.92
CA GLN A 92 26.21 -2.14 -41.27
C GLN A 92 26.97 -3.33 -41.86
N VAL A 93 26.34 -4.04 -42.81
CA VAL A 93 27.04 -5.01 -43.66
C VAL A 93 26.72 -4.65 -45.09
N GLU A 94 27.65 -3.92 -45.70
CA GLU A 94 27.77 -3.78 -47.14
C GLU A 94 28.44 -5.05 -47.71
N ARG A 95 28.00 -5.41 -48.92
CA ARG A 95 28.06 -6.73 -49.55
C ARG A 95 29.45 -7.25 -49.88
N ILE A 96 29.59 -8.58 -49.90
CA ILE A 96 30.46 -9.29 -50.85
C ILE A 96 29.61 -10.28 -51.65
N PRO A 97 29.47 -10.15 -52.98
CA PRO A 97 29.08 -11.23 -53.86
C PRO A 97 30.29 -11.82 -54.60
N ALA A 98 30.29 -13.14 -54.73
CA ALA A 98 31.25 -13.91 -55.51
C ALA A 98 31.02 -13.81 -57.04
N MET A 99 32.08 -14.15 -57.78
CA MET A 99 32.31 -14.05 -59.23
C MET A 99 31.23 -14.67 -60.15
N LYS A 100 30.95 -14.04 -61.31
CA LYS A 100 31.29 -14.52 -62.69
C LYS A 100 30.67 -13.68 -63.83
N GLN A 101 31.53 -13.44 -64.82
CA GLN A 101 31.34 -13.40 -66.29
C GLN A 101 30.71 -12.20 -67.05
N ALA A 102 31.43 -11.88 -68.14
CA ALA A 102 31.05 -11.29 -69.44
C ALA A 102 31.21 -9.77 -69.66
N SER A 103 32.15 -9.43 -70.54
CA SER A 103 32.28 -8.19 -71.34
C SER A 103 31.38 -8.25 -72.61
N PRO A 104 31.30 -7.26 -73.54
CA PRO A 104 31.81 -5.87 -73.64
C PRO A 104 30.66 -4.89 -74.09
N PRO A 105 30.87 -3.85 -74.95
CA PRO A 105 31.58 -2.57 -74.78
C PRO A 105 30.65 -1.35 -74.93
N ASP A 106 31.15 -0.14 -74.64
CA ASP A 106 31.19 1.01 -75.58
C ASP A 106 31.23 2.40 -74.90
N ASN A 107 32.21 3.18 -75.37
CA ASN A 107 32.17 4.62 -75.65
C ASN A 107 31.89 5.61 -74.50
N VAL A 108 32.92 6.38 -74.13
CA VAL A 108 33.16 7.79 -74.54
C VAL A 108 34.12 8.45 -73.54
N ILE A 109 35.17 9.05 -74.11
CA ILE A 109 36.29 9.85 -73.58
C ILE A 109 35.83 11.34 -73.51
N PRO A 110 36.51 12.33 -72.90
CA PRO A 110 37.25 12.46 -71.62
C PRO A 110 36.83 13.76 -70.88
N VAL A 111 37.75 14.31 -70.06
CA VAL A 111 38.04 15.73 -69.72
C VAL A 111 37.93 15.93 -68.21
N GLU A 112 38.86 16.53 -67.46
CA GLU A 112 40.25 16.98 -67.59
C GLU A 112 40.77 17.11 -66.13
N LYS A 113 42.07 16.84 -65.87
CA LYS A 113 43.09 17.79 -65.34
C LYS A 113 42.65 18.66 -64.16
N ARG A 114 43.38 18.76 -63.06
CA ARG A 114 44.77 19.24 -62.93
C ARG A 114 45.21 18.97 -61.49
N ASP A 115 46.39 18.43 -61.28
CA ASP A 115 47.62 19.16 -60.87
C ASP A 115 47.48 19.69 -59.43
N GLU A 116 48.42 19.53 -58.50
CA GLU A 116 49.79 19.06 -58.58
C GLU A 116 50.34 19.08 -57.14
N SER A 117 51.41 18.32 -56.92
CA SER A 117 52.54 18.73 -56.08
C SER A 117 52.33 18.66 -54.54
N THR A 118 53.28 18.21 -53.73
CA THR A 118 54.65 17.74 -53.97
C THR A 118 55.21 17.09 -52.71
N LEU A 119 56.22 16.24 -52.95
CA LEU A 119 57.36 15.92 -52.08
C LEU A 119 57.15 15.06 -50.82
N LYS A 120 57.33 13.73 -50.96
CA LYS A 120 58.60 12.95 -50.79
C LYS A 120 59.71 13.56 -49.89
N PRO A 121 60.73 12.80 -49.42
CA PRO A 121 60.95 11.34 -49.52
C PRO A 121 61.64 10.64 -48.31
N ALA A 122 61.74 9.30 -48.41
CA ALA A 122 62.92 8.44 -48.13
C ALA A 122 63.49 8.35 -46.69
N ALA A 123 64.13 7.27 -46.26
CA ALA A 123 64.79 6.20 -47.00
C ALA A 123 64.81 4.89 -46.18
N GLU A 124 64.75 3.80 -46.93
CA GLU A 124 65.24 2.46 -46.59
C GLU A 124 66.74 2.48 -46.23
N ASN A 125 67.20 1.43 -45.54
CA ASN A 125 68.26 0.55 -46.07
C ASN A 125 68.43 -0.75 -45.24
N VAL A 126 68.30 -1.89 -45.95
CA VAL A 126 69.29 -3.00 -46.10
C VAL A 126 69.81 -3.69 -44.82
N ALA A 127 69.99 -5.01 -44.67
CA ALA A 127 69.61 -6.28 -45.30
C ALA A 127 70.27 -7.41 -44.45
N ALA A 128 69.88 -8.66 -44.73
CA ALA A 128 70.64 -9.91 -44.61
C ALA A 128 70.28 -10.95 -43.50
N GLN A 129 69.76 -12.07 -44.02
CA GLN A 129 70.03 -13.49 -43.73
C GLN A 129 69.37 -14.24 -42.55
N GLU A 130 68.35 -15.02 -42.96
CA GLU A 130 68.14 -16.47 -42.79
C GLU A 130 68.47 -17.18 -41.46
N GLY A 131 67.44 -17.84 -40.91
CA GLY A 131 67.58 -18.89 -39.90
C GLY A 131 66.24 -19.32 -39.33
N SER A 132 65.62 -20.34 -39.95
CA SER A 132 64.43 -21.04 -39.47
C SER A 132 64.57 -21.53 -38.02
N LEU A 133 63.54 -21.35 -37.18
CA LEU A 133 62.95 -22.40 -36.32
C LEU A 133 61.82 -21.86 -35.43
N SER A 134 60.73 -22.62 -35.46
CA SER A 134 59.49 -22.61 -34.67
C SER A 134 59.37 -21.69 -33.44
N VAL A 135 58.33 -20.84 -33.50
CA VAL A 135 57.67 -20.17 -32.38
C VAL A 135 57.29 -21.18 -31.29
N MET A 136 57.85 -20.99 -30.09
CA MET A 136 57.30 -21.53 -28.85
C MET A 136 57.00 -20.31 -27.98
N ASP A 137 55.72 -19.94 -27.99
CA ASP A 137 55.15 -18.81 -27.24
C ASP A 137 55.38 -19.04 -25.73
N THR A 138 56.31 -18.29 -25.17
CA THR A 138 56.41 -18.08 -23.73
C THR A 138 55.28 -17.13 -23.32
N THR A 139 54.24 -17.66 -22.68
CA THR A 139 53.22 -16.87 -21.98
C THR A 139 53.90 -15.95 -20.96
N PRO A 140 53.67 -14.62 -20.97
CA PRO A 140 54.14 -13.76 -19.89
C PRO A 140 53.38 -14.11 -18.61
N VAL A 141 54.12 -14.32 -17.51
CA VAL A 141 53.56 -14.45 -16.17
C VAL A 141 52.80 -13.16 -15.85
N GLU A 142 51.47 -13.24 -15.89
CA GLU A 142 50.57 -12.14 -15.57
C GLU A 142 50.71 -11.81 -14.08
N ALA A 143 51.22 -10.61 -13.78
CA ALA A 143 51.33 -10.11 -12.41
C ALA A 143 49.93 -10.11 -11.75
N PRO A 144 49.82 -10.37 -10.43
CA PRO A 144 48.54 -10.40 -9.75
C PRO A 144 47.88 -9.03 -9.90
N HIS A 145 46.76 -8.98 -10.62
CA HIS A 145 45.92 -7.79 -10.75
C HIS A 145 45.45 -7.35 -9.36
N VAL A 146 46.17 -6.40 -8.78
CA VAL A 146 45.71 -5.66 -7.61
C VAL A 146 44.51 -4.87 -8.09
N TYR A 147 43.30 -5.37 -7.83
CA TYR A 147 42.07 -4.60 -8.02
C TYR A 147 42.14 -3.39 -7.07
N ILE A 148 42.59 -2.25 -7.60
CA ILE A 148 42.49 -0.96 -6.94
C ILE A 148 40.99 -0.62 -6.95
N GLU A 149 40.32 -0.85 -5.82
CA GLU A 149 38.93 -0.47 -5.62
C GLU A 149 38.80 1.03 -5.91
N THR A 150 37.98 1.40 -6.91
CA THR A 150 37.71 2.80 -7.21
C THR A 150 37.12 3.49 -5.98
N GLU A 151 37.46 4.76 -5.76
CA GLU A 151 37.00 5.50 -4.57
C GLU A 151 35.46 5.51 -4.47
N GLU A 152 34.77 5.51 -5.62
CA GLU A 152 33.31 5.36 -5.70
C GLU A 152 32.82 3.99 -5.22
N ALA A 153 33.49 2.90 -5.61
CA ALA A 153 33.16 1.55 -5.16
C ALA A 153 33.43 1.39 -3.66
N ARG A 154 34.54 1.96 -3.17
CA ARG A 154 34.90 2.02 -1.75
C ARG A 154 33.85 2.81 -0.96
N GLN A 155 33.43 3.97 -1.45
CA GLN A 155 32.41 4.80 -0.82
C GLN A 155 31.06 4.08 -0.81
N ALA A 156 30.66 3.45 -1.92
CA ALA A 156 29.45 2.63 -1.98
C ALA A 156 29.49 1.43 -1.02
N ARG A 157 30.67 0.82 -0.82
CA ARG A 157 30.88 -0.26 0.15
C ARG A 157 30.77 0.24 1.59
N LEU A 158 31.38 1.38 1.91
CA LEU A 158 31.28 2.03 3.22
C LEU A 158 29.84 2.47 3.53
N ASP A 159 29.10 2.95 2.53
CA ASP A 159 27.68 3.30 2.68
C ASP A 159 26.76 2.09 2.88
N ARG A 160 27.19 0.90 2.43
CA ARG A 160 26.49 -0.38 2.68
C ARG A 160 26.80 -0.97 4.06
N GLN A 161 27.70 -0.38 4.84
CA GLN A 161 27.98 -0.85 6.19
C GLN A 161 26.84 -0.48 7.15
N TRP A 162 26.70 -1.29 8.21
CA TRP A 162 25.75 -1.02 9.28
C TRP A 162 26.10 0.30 9.98
N LYS A 163 25.20 1.27 9.91
CA LYS A 163 25.31 2.54 10.63
C LYS A 163 24.35 2.51 11.83
N GLN A 164 24.87 2.76 13.03
CA GLN A 164 24.04 2.87 14.23
C GLN A 164 23.16 4.12 14.11
N VAL A 165 21.84 3.96 14.17
CA VAL A 165 20.90 5.08 14.19
C VAL A 165 20.78 5.55 15.64
N ARG A 166 21.31 6.75 15.94
CA ARG A 166 21.04 7.42 17.22
C ARG A 166 19.71 8.15 17.10
N VAL A 167 18.79 7.88 18.01
CA VAL A 167 17.47 8.52 18.07
C VAL A 167 17.39 9.31 19.36
N TYR A 168 17.06 10.59 19.26
CA TYR A 168 16.91 11.47 20.40
C TYR A 168 15.44 11.61 20.78
N VAL A 169 15.15 11.94 22.04
CA VAL A 169 13.78 12.17 22.52
C VAL A 169 13.09 13.29 21.72
N ALA A 170 13.85 14.29 21.27
CA ALA A 170 13.38 15.37 20.42
C ALA A 170 12.84 14.89 19.06
N ASP A 171 13.28 13.73 18.56
CA ASP A 171 12.84 13.17 17.28
C ASP A 171 11.52 12.38 17.39
N LEU A 172 11.08 12.05 18.61
CA LEU A 172 9.91 11.21 18.85
C LEU A 172 8.60 11.75 18.23
N PRO A 173 8.28 13.05 18.30
CA PRO A 173 7.05 13.57 17.70
C PRO A 173 6.98 13.31 16.18
N ASP A 174 8.10 13.51 15.48
CA ASP A 174 8.21 13.28 14.04
C ASP A 174 8.16 11.76 13.73
N ILE A 175 8.79 10.92 14.55
CA ILE A 175 8.67 9.47 14.46
C ILE A 175 7.21 9.01 14.64
N TYR A 176 6.50 9.53 15.65
CA TYR A 176 5.08 9.22 15.86
C TYR A 176 4.19 9.75 14.75
N ALA A 177 4.47 10.95 14.21
CA ALA A 177 3.76 11.49 13.06
C ALA A 177 3.91 10.61 11.81
N ARG A 178 5.12 10.05 11.58
CA ARG A 178 5.35 9.06 10.52
C ARG A 178 4.73 7.71 10.80
N LEU A 179 4.76 7.24 12.05
CA LEU A 179 4.20 5.95 12.47
C LEU A 179 2.66 5.94 12.32
N SER A 180 2.01 7.01 12.80
CA SER A 180 0.56 7.23 12.69
C SER A 180 0.09 7.66 11.30
N LYS A 181 1.03 7.96 10.38
CA LYS A 181 0.77 8.58 9.07
C LYS A 181 -0.16 9.78 9.20
N ILE A 182 0.26 10.80 9.96
CA ILE A 182 -0.61 11.91 10.39
C ILE A 182 -1.37 12.59 9.25
N LYS A 183 -0.76 12.75 8.06
CA LYS A 183 -1.44 13.32 6.89
C LYS A 183 -2.60 12.46 6.39
N LEU A 184 -2.44 11.13 6.40
CA LEU A 184 -3.50 10.19 6.05
C LEU A 184 -4.58 10.18 7.13
N THR A 185 -4.17 10.18 8.40
CA THR A 185 -5.09 10.25 9.54
C THR A 185 -5.92 11.54 9.52
N ALA A 186 -5.33 12.68 9.16
CA ALA A 186 -6.07 13.93 8.99
C ALA A 186 -7.15 13.81 7.91
N LEU A 187 -6.84 13.21 6.75
CA LEU A 187 -7.83 12.96 5.69
C LEU A 187 -8.97 12.05 6.19
N VAL A 188 -8.66 10.99 6.94
CA VAL A 188 -9.67 10.11 7.55
C VAL A 188 -10.58 10.90 8.48
N VAL A 189 -10.01 11.71 9.37
CA VAL A 189 -10.79 12.56 10.29
C VAL A 189 -11.63 13.57 9.53
N THR A 190 -11.13 14.20 8.47
CA THR A 190 -11.90 15.12 7.63
C THR A 190 -13.09 14.43 6.97
N THR A 191 -12.92 13.19 6.47
CA THR A 191 -14.04 12.45 5.88
C THR A 191 -15.09 12.02 6.92
N ALA A 192 -14.66 11.72 8.15
CA ALA A 192 -15.58 11.50 9.27
C ALA A 192 -16.32 12.80 9.65
N ALA A 193 -15.61 13.93 9.73
CA ALA A 193 -16.20 15.23 9.99
C ALA A 193 -17.23 15.63 8.93
N ALA A 194 -16.98 15.34 7.65
CA ALA A 194 -17.96 15.51 6.57
C ALA A 194 -19.20 14.63 6.80
N GLY A 195 -19.00 13.38 7.24
CA GLY A 195 -20.07 12.49 7.69
C GLY A 195 -20.96 13.09 8.78
N PHE A 196 -20.33 13.66 9.80
CA PHE A 196 -21.00 14.34 10.91
C PHE A 196 -21.77 15.57 10.43
N ALA A 197 -21.15 16.42 9.61
CA ALA A 197 -21.77 17.64 9.10
C ALA A 197 -22.96 17.38 8.17
N MET A 198 -22.98 16.25 7.46
CA MET A 198 -24.10 15.85 6.60
C MET A 198 -25.32 15.32 7.36
N ALA A 199 -25.18 14.96 8.64
CA ALA A 199 -26.28 14.40 9.43
C ALA A 199 -27.45 15.39 9.60
N PRO A 200 -28.71 14.93 9.59
CA PRO A 200 -29.91 15.79 9.63
C PRO A 200 -30.28 16.24 11.06
N VAL A 201 -29.28 16.55 11.89
CA VAL A 201 -29.41 16.95 13.29
C VAL A 201 -28.71 18.29 13.53
N PRO A 202 -29.05 19.03 14.60
CA PRO A 202 -28.34 20.23 14.99
C PRO A 202 -26.84 19.95 15.15
N PHE A 203 -26.02 20.88 14.67
CA PHE A 203 -24.57 20.73 14.72
C PHE A 203 -24.04 20.99 16.12
N ASP A 204 -23.43 19.98 16.72
CA ASP A 204 -22.75 20.08 18.03
C ASP A 204 -21.22 20.09 17.84
N PRO A 205 -20.54 21.24 18.06
CA PRO A 205 -19.09 21.34 17.94
C PRO A 205 -18.32 20.45 18.92
N ILE A 206 -18.86 20.20 20.11
CA ILE A 206 -18.20 19.40 21.15
C ILE A 206 -18.20 17.94 20.72
N MET A 207 -19.35 17.43 20.25
CA MET A 207 -19.45 16.07 19.71
C MET A 207 -18.59 15.89 18.44
N LEU A 208 -18.52 16.90 17.58
CA LEU A 208 -17.61 16.86 16.43
C LEU A 208 -16.14 16.76 16.87
N CYS A 209 -15.72 17.56 17.86
CA CYS A 209 -14.35 17.52 18.38
C CYS A 209 -14.04 16.16 19.01
N ALA A 210 -14.92 15.65 19.87
CA ALA A 210 -14.75 14.36 20.53
C ALA A 210 -14.69 13.19 19.54
N SER A 211 -15.61 13.17 18.55
CA SER A 211 -15.62 12.14 17.51
C SER A 211 -14.42 12.22 16.57
N SER A 212 -13.96 13.43 16.23
CA SER A 212 -12.76 13.65 15.43
C SER A 212 -11.49 13.19 16.14
N LEU A 213 -11.34 13.52 17.43
CA LEU A 213 -10.22 13.07 18.25
C LEU A 213 -10.21 11.55 18.40
N GLY A 214 -11.36 10.95 18.73
CA GLY A 214 -11.49 9.50 18.87
C GLY A 214 -11.19 8.75 17.57
N THR A 215 -11.69 9.26 16.44
CA THR A 215 -11.41 8.71 15.10
C THR A 215 -9.93 8.86 14.73
N GLY A 216 -9.33 10.00 15.04
CA GLY A 216 -7.90 10.26 14.83
C GLY A 216 -7.02 9.26 15.61
N LEU A 217 -7.31 9.06 16.90
CA LEU A 217 -6.62 8.10 17.74
C LEU A 217 -6.79 6.65 17.26
N ALA A 218 -8.00 6.26 16.85
CA ALA A 218 -8.24 4.95 16.25
C ALA A 218 -7.46 4.75 14.94
N SER A 219 -7.40 5.77 14.08
CA SER A 219 -6.59 5.76 12.85
C SER A 219 -5.09 5.68 13.14
N CYS A 220 -4.60 6.41 14.15
CA CYS A 220 -3.20 6.31 14.59
C CYS A 220 -2.86 4.88 15.01
N ALA A 221 -3.72 4.24 15.80
CA ALA A 221 -3.53 2.86 16.23
C ALA A 221 -3.50 1.88 15.04
N ALA A 222 -4.49 1.96 14.15
CA ALA A 222 -4.60 1.11 12.97
C ALA A 222 -3.38 1.24 12.04
N ASN A 223 -2.88 2.45 11.83
CA ASN A 223 -1.68 2.71 11.01
C ASN A 223 -0.40 2.17 11.65
N SER A 224 -0.23 2.34 12.96
CA SER A 224 0.90 1.80 13.71
C SER A 224 0.95 0.27 13.65
N ILE A 225 -0.18 -0.39 13.88
CA ILE A 225 -0.30 -1.86 13.77
C ILE A 225 -0.04 -2.33 12.34
N ASN A 226 -0.55 -1.63 11.33
CA ASN A 226 -0.27 -1.96 9.93
C ASN A 226 1.23 -1.86 9.62
N GLN A 227 1.93 -0.82 10.08
CA GLN A 227 3.38 -0.72 9.87
C GLN A 227 4.15 -1.84 10.59
N TYR A 228 3.70 -2.26 11.77
CA TYR A 228 4.27 -3.40 12.49
C TYR A 228 4.17 -4.71 11.68
N PHE A 229 3.01 -5.01 11.10
CA PHE A 229 2.86 -6.22 10.29
C PHE A 229 3.58 -6.16 8.93
N GLU A 230 3.77 -4.97 8.36
CA GLU A 230 4.34 -4.79 7.02
C GLU A 230 5.87 -4.68 6.99
N VAL A 231 6.58 -4.61 8.13
CA VAL A 231 8.04 -4.39 8.21
C VAL A 231 8.88 -5.18 7.18
N PRO A 232 8.81 -6.52 7.09
CA PRO A 232 9.66 -7.29 6.18
C PRO A 232 9.33 -7.09 4.69
N PHE A 233 8.13 -6.58 4.40
CA PHE A 233 7.68 -6.33 3.03
C PHE A 233 7.96 -4.89 2.62
N ASP A 234 7.78 -3.95 3.55
CA ASP A 234 8.07 -2.54 3.35
C ASP A 234 9.56 -2.30 3.07
N SER A 235 10.46 -3.13 3.62
CA SER A 235 11.90 -3.08 3.34
C SER A 235 12.25 -3.35 1.88
N ASN A 236 11.39 -4.05 1.14
CA ASN A 236 11.64 -4.46 -0.24
C ASN A 236 11.08 -3.48 -1.27
N MET A 237 10.46 -2.39 -0.82
CA MET A 237 9.77 -1.41 -1.65
C MET A 237 10.43 -0.03 -1.51
N ASN A 238 10.73 0.63 -2.63
CA ASN A 238 11.44 1.92 -2.63
C ASN A 238 10.67 3.01 -1.89
N ARG A 239 9.33 2.99 -1.99
CA ARG A 239 8.45 3.94 -1.33
C ARG A 239 8.44 3.80 0.20
N THR A 240 8.70 2.62 0.74
CA THR A 240 8.40 2.28 2.15
C THR A 240 9.60 1.80 2.95
N LYS A 241 10.75 1.57 2.30
CA LYS A 241 12.01 1.21 2.97
C LYS A 241 12.47 2.22 4.02
N ASN A 242 12.00 3.46 3.92
CA ASN A 242 12.34 4.54 4.84
C ASN A 242 11.37 4.70 6.03
N ARG A 243 10.40 3.78 6.21
CA ARG A 243 9.46 3.83 7.34
C ARG A 243 10.20 3.64 8.68
N PRO A 244 9.72 4.23 9.79
CA PRO A 244 10.42 4.22 11.08
C PRO A 244 10.76 2.81 11.60
N LEU A 245 9.81 1.87 11.51
CA LEU A 245 10.02 0.49 11.94
C LEU A 245 10.99 -0.30 11.04
N VAL A 246 11.01 0.00 9.73
CA VAL A 246 11.93 -0.65 8.79
C VAL A 246 13.37 -0.19 9.02
N ARG A 247 13.55 1.11 9.32
CA ARG A 247 14.86 1.69 9.62
C ARG A 247 15.35 1.41 11.05
N GLY A 248 14.54 0.76 11.88
CA GLY A 248 14.87 0.53 13.29
C GLY A 248 14.92 1.81 14.14
N GLN A 249 14.23 2.88 13.73
CA GLN A 249 14.14 4.13 14.51
C GLN A 249 13.30 3.96 15.78
N ILE A 250 12.46 2.92 15.83
CA ILE A 250 11.59 2.61 16.97
C ILE A 250 11.48 1.10 17.11
N SER A 251 11.45 0.60 18.35
CA SER A 251 11.32 -0.83 18.59
C SER A 251 9.89 -1.31 18.28
N PRO A 252 9.71 -2.59 17.88
CA PRO A 252 8.38 -3.12 17.61
C PRO A 252 7.46 -3.08 18.83
N LEU A 253 7.99 -3.34 20.03
CA LEU A 253 7.25 -3.25 21.29
C LEU A 253 6.75 -1.82 21.55
N HIS A 254 7.59 -0.82 21.29
CA HIS A 254 7.22 0.58 21.46
C HIS A 254 6.13 0.99 20.47
N ALA A 255 6.22 0.56 19.21
CA ALA A 255 5.18 0.83 18.22
C ALA A 255 3.83 0.20 18.58
N VAL A 256 3.81 -1.03 19.09
CA VAL A 256 2.60 -1.69 19.58
C VAL A 256 2.06 -0.99 20.84
N SER A 257 2.93 -0.59 21.76
CA SER A 257 2.53 0.16 22.96
C SER A 257 1.91 1.51 22.61
N PHE A 258 2.48 2.23 21.65
CA PHE A 258 1.91 3.46 21.10
C PHE A 258 0.54 3.19 20.45
N ALA A 259 0.42 2.11 19.67
CA ALA A 259 -0.85 1.74 19.07
C ALA A 259 -1.95 1.46 20.11
N LEU A 260 -1.61 0.76 21.20
CA LEU A 260 -2.55 0.52 22.31
C LEU A 260 -2.88 1.82 23.05
N ALA A 261 -1.89 2.67 23.29
CA ALA A 261 -2.05 3.96 23.95
C ALA A 261 -2.92 4.94 23.13
N CYS A 262 -2.99 4.80 21.80
CA CYS A 262 -3.96 5.53 20.98
C CYS A 262 -5.29 4.80 20.88
N GLY A 263 -5.28 3.49 20.64
CA GLY A 263 -6.46 2.70 20.32
C GLY A 263 -7.44 2.58 21.48
N VAL A 264 -6.95 2.27 22.69
CA VAL A 264 -7.82 2.09 23.86
C VAL A 264 -8.51 3.42 24.24
N PRO A 265 -7.81 4.55 24.41
CA PRO A 265 -8.47 5.82 24.68
C PRO A 265 -9.35 6.30 23.52
N GLY A 266 -8.91 6.10 22.27
CA GLY A 266 -9.70 6.50 21.09
C GLY A 266 -11.05 5.80 21.02
N VAL A 267 -11.07 4.47 21.14
CA VAL A 267 -12.31 3.68 21.15
C VAL A 267 -13.15 3.98 22.40
N THR A 268 -12.52 4.15 23.56
CA THR A 268 -13.23 4.50 24.81
C THR A 268 -13.91 5.87 24.69
N LEU A 269 -13.21 6.87 24.14
CA LEU A 269 -13.75 8.20 23.89
C LEU A 269 -14.95 8.14 22.94
N LEU A 270 -14.84 7.39 21.83
CA LEU A 270 -15.97 7.20 20.91
C LEU A 270 -17.15 6.49 21.58
N THR A 271 -16.89 5.48 22.42
CA THR A 271 -17.95 4.67 23.05
C THR A 271 -18.69 5.43 24.15
N LEU A 272 -17.94 6.09 25.04
CA LEU A 272 -18.49 6.70 26.26
C LEU A 272 -18.88 8.16 26.07
N ALA A 273 -18.11 8.94 25.29
CA ALA A 273 -18.38 10.37 25.12
C ALA A 273 -19.22 10.69 23.87
N VAL A 274 -19.20 9.81 22.85
CA VAL A 274 -19.96 10.03 21.60
C VAL A 274 -21.19 9.12 21.57
N ASN A 275 -21.02 7.82 21.33
CA ASN A 275 -22.03 6.78 21.54
C ASN A 275 -21.45 5.37 21.30
N PRO A 276 -22.09 4.32 21.84
CA PRO A 276 -21.61 2.95 21.70
C PRO A 276 -21.52 2.44 20.25
N LEU A 277 -22.40 2.89 19.36
CA LEU A 277 -22.41 2.47 17.95
C LEU A 277 -21.16 2.97 17.21
N THR A 278 -20.81 4.25 17.36
CA THR A 278 -19.60 4.83 16.78
C THR A 278 -18.34 4.21 17.40
N GLY A 279 -18.35 3.94 18.70
CA GLY A 279 -17.28 3.19 19.38
C GLY A 279 -17.07 1.80 18.80
N PHE A 280 -18.15 1.04 18.61
CA PHE A 280 -18.12 -0.27 17.96
C PHE A 280 -17.58 -0.19 16.53
N LEU A 281 -18.05 0.76 15.72
CA LEU A 281 -17.55 0.97 14.35
C LEU A 281 -16.06 1.32 14.33
N GLY A 282 -15.58 2.14 15.27
CA GLY A 282 -14.17 2.46 15.42
C GLY A 282 -13.31 1.24 15.76
N ALA A 283 -13.74 0.43 16.73
CA ALA A 283 -13.06 -0.82 17.11
C ALA A 283 -13.08 -1.83 15.95
N LEU A 284 -14.22 -1.99 15.29
CA LEU A 284 -14.38 -2.84 14.11
C LEU A 284 -13.45 -2.37 12.98
N ASN A 285 -13.31 -1.07 12.76
CA ASN A 285 -12.44 -0.54 11.72
C ASN A 285 -10.96 -0.82 11.98
N ILE A 286 -10.51 -0.70 13.23
CA ILE A 286 -9.15 -1.11 13.64
C ILE A 286 -8.94 -2.60 13.34
N PHE A 287 -9.89 -3.45 13.75
CA PHE A 287 -9.82 -4.89 13.52
C PHE A 287 -9.81 -5.24 12.03
N LEU A 288 -10.74 -4.67 11.24
CA LEU A 288 -10.84 -4.91 9.80
C LEU A 288 -9.57 -4.45 9.08
N TYR A 289 -9.01 -3.29 9.43
CA TYR A 289 -7.79 -2.81 8.81
C TYR A 289 -6.59 -3.70 9.14
N SER A 290 -6.34 -3.92 10.43
CA SER A 290 -5.12 -4.58 10.90
C SER A 290 -5.15 -6.11 10.76
N CYS A 291 -6.26 -6.75 11.12
CA CYS A 291 -6.35 -8.21 11.19
C CYS A 291 -6.89 -8.84 9.90
N CYS A 292 -7.68 -8.11 9.11
CA CYS A 292 -8.29 -8.65 7.90
C CYS A 292 -7.61 -8.09 6.64
N TYR A 293 -7.63 -6.78 6.44
CA TYR A 293 -7.13 -6.13 5.23
C TYR A 293 -5.61 -6.27 5.05
N THR A 294 -4.81 -5.94 6.07
CA THR A 294 -3.34 -6.02 5.99
C THR A 294 -2.83 -7.41 5.55
N PRO A 295 -3.24 -8.55 6.15
CA PRO A 295 -2.82 -9.85 5.66
C PRO A 295 -3.42 -10.20 4.29
N LEU A 296 -4.66 -9.78 4.00
CA LEU A 296 -5.32 -10.09 2.73
C LEU A 296 -4.57 -9.54 1.52
N LYS A 297 -3.82 -8.43 1.66
CA LYS A 297 -2.94 -7.88 0.60
C LYS A 297 -1.95 -8.91 0.03
N ARG A 298 -1.64 -9.96 0.79
CA ARG A 298 -0.75 -11.07 0.39
C ARG A 298 -1.47 -12.30 -0.12
N LEU A 299 -2.72 -12.48 0.30
CA LEU A 299 -3.45 -13.72 0.07
C LEU A 299 -4.26 -13.66 -1.24
N SER A 300 -4.96 -12.56 -1.47
CA SER A 300 -5.91 -12.45 -2.56
C SER A 300 -6.12 -11.01 -3.04
N ILE A 301 -6.62 -10.86 -4.26
CA ILE A 301 -7.08 -9.59 -4.83
C ILE A 301 -8.23 -8.97 -4.02
N THR A 302 -8.97 -9.78 -3.24
CA THR A 302 -10.08 -9.31 -2.38
C THR A 302 -9.67 -8.23 -1.38
N ASN A 303 -8.36 -8.04 -1.15
CA ASN A 303 -7.83 -6.93 -0.37
C ASN A 303 -8.37 -5.56 -0.81
N THR A 304 -8.56 -5.33 -2.12
CA THR A 304 -8.95 -4.01 -2.61
C THR A 304 -10.39 -3.67 -2.20
N TRP A 305 -11.30 -4.65 -2.26
CA TRP A 305 -12.67 -4.49 -1.80
C TRP A 305 -12.77 -4.35 -0.29
N LEU A 306 -12.03 -5.17 0.46
CA LEU A 306 -12.02 -5.06 1.92
C LEU A 306 -11.41 -3.73 2.38
N GLY A 307 -10.35 -3.26 1.72
CA GLY A 307 -9.77 -1.94 1.96
C GLY A 307 -10.73 -0.80 1.63
N ALA A 308 -11.60 -0.99 0.63
CA ALA A 308 -12.66 -0.05 0.33
C ALA A 308 -13.73 -0.01 1.43
N VAL A 309 -14.09 -1.16 2.01
CA VAL A 309 -14.99 -1.21 3.18
C VAL A 309 -14.40 -0.45 4.37
N VAL A 310 -13.12 -0.69 4.71
CA VAL A 310 -12.43 0.04 5.78
C VAL A 310 -12.46 1.55 5.53
N GLY A 311 -12.21 1.98 4.29
CA GLY A 311 -12.22 3.40 3.93
C GLY A 311 -13.61 4.04 3.92
N ALA A 312 -14.68 3.25 3.79
CA ALA A 312 -16.06 3.71 3.83
C ALA A 312 -16.60 3.93 5.25
N ILE A 313 -15.98 3.31 6.26
CA ILE A 313 -16.44 3.37 7.65
C ILE A 313 -16.30 4.79 8.29
N PRO A 314 -15.23 5.57 8.08
CA PRO A 314 -15.08 6.87 8.75
C PRO A 314 -16.23 7.88 8.51
N PRO A 315 -16.74 8.10 7.28
CA PRO A 315 -17.95 8.92 7.09
C PRO A 315 -19.18 8.37 7.82
N VAL A 316 -19.35 7.03 7.85
CA VAL A 316 -20.42 6.36 8.60
C VAL A 316 -20.26 6.61 10.10
N MET A 317 -19.03 6.53 10.62
CA MET A 317 -18.71 6.89 12.00
C MET A 317 -19.07 8.35 12.30
N GLY A 318 -18.78 9.27 11.39
CA GLY A 318 -19.18 10.66 11.50
C GLY A 318 -20.70 10.85 11.61
N TRP A 319 -21.46 10.22 10.71
CA TRP A 319 -22.92 10.30 10.73
C TRP A 319 -23.51 9.71 12.01
N THR A 320 -23.04 8.52 12.41
CA THR A 320 -23.48 7.85 13.64
C THR A 320 -23.05 8.64 14.88
N ALA A 321 -21.93 9.37 14.83
CA ALA A 321 -21.51 10.24 15.92
C ALA A 321 -22.50 11.38 16.15
N ALA A 322 -23.09 11.95 15.08
CA ALA A 322 -24.09 13.00 15.19
C ALA A 322 -25.49 12.46 15.56
N THR A 323 -25.90 11.33 14.97
CA THR A 323 -27.29 10.84 15.04
C THR A 323 -27.51 9.71 16.05
N GLY A 324 -26.46 9.01 16.47
CA GLY A 324 -26.56 7.79 17.27
C GLY A 324 -27.09 6.56 16.51
N CYS A 325 -27.43 6.67 15.22
CA CYS A 325 -28.04 5.59 14.46
C CYS A 325 -27.46 5.44 13.04
N LEU A 326 -27.65 4.25 12.45
CA LEU A 326 -27.24 3.99 11.07
C LEU A 326 -28.39 4.35 10.13
N GLY A 327 -28.29 5.52 9.48
CA GLY A 327 -29.27 5.99 8.50
C GLY A 327 -28.86 5.73 7.05
N PRO A 328 -29.80 5.89 6.09
CA PRO A 328 -29.49 5.79 4.66
C PRO A 328 -28.39 6.77 4.21
N GLY A 329 -28.36 7.97 4.78
CA GLY A 329 -27.32 8.97 4.51
C GLY A 329 -25.92 8.52 4.96
N ALA A 330 -25.82 7.77 6.06
CA ALA A 330 -24.53 7.19 6.48
C ALA A 330 -24.00 6.23 5.42
N LEU A 331 -24.85 5.31 4.93
CA LEU A 331 -24.51 4.34 3.91
C LEU A 331 -24.17 5.01 2.56
N LEU A 332 -24.86 6.09 2.22
CA LEU A 332 -24.57 6.88 1.03
C LEU A 332 -23.18 7.52 1.09
N LEU A 333 -22.82 8.16 2.21
CA LEU A 333 -21.50 8.79 2.39
C LEU A 333 -20.38 7.76 2.44
N GLY A 334 -20.63 6.62 3.10
CA GLY A 334 -19.75 5.46 3.02
C GLY A 334 -19.63 4.95 1.57
N GLY A 335 -20.73 4.93 0.83
CA GLY A 335 -20.80 4.58 -0.59
C GLY A 335 -19.96 5.49 -1.48
N PHE A 336 -19.98 6.81 -1.24
CA PHE A 336 -19.12 7.74 -1.98
C PHE A 336 -17.65 7.41 -1.78
N LEU A 337 -17.19 7.21 -0.55
CA LEU A 337 -15.80 6.84 -0.29
C LEU A 337 -15.47 5.46 -0.87
N TYR A 338 -16.35 4.48 -0.66
CA TYR A 338 -16.19 3.13 -1.18
C TYR A 338 -15.99 3.13 -2.69
N CYS A 339 -16.87 3.80 -3.44
CA CYS A 339 -16.76 3.88 -4.90
C CYS A 339 -15.55 4.72 -5.33
N TRP A 340 -15.31 5.86 -4.70
CA TRP A 340 -14.19 6.75 -5.06
C TRP A 340 -12.82 6.08 -4.86
N GLN A 341 -12.67 5.19 -3.89
CA GLN A 341 -11.40 4.52 -3.64
C GLN A 341 -10.91 3.67 -4.82
N PHE A 342 -11.81 3.12 -5.64
CA PHE A 342 -11.42 2.26 -6.76
C PHE A 342 -10.66 3.03 -7.86
N PRO A 343 -11.20 4.11 -8.47
CA PRO A 343 -10.42 4.88 -9.45
C PRO A 343 -9.15 5.49 -8.82
N HIS A 344 -9.16 5.86 -7.55
CA HIS A 344 -7.98 6.35 -6.84
C HIS A 344 -6.88 5.29 -6.69
N PHE A 345 -7.20 4.18 -6.02
CA PHE A 345 -6.22 3.14 -5.67
C PHE A 345 -5.82 2.28 -6.87
N ASN A 346 -6.74 1.98 -7.79
CA ASN A 346 -6.41 1.20 -8.99
C ASN A 346 -5.45 1.97 -9.90
N ALA A 347 -5.64 3.28 -10.04
CA ALA A 347 -4.73 4.15 -10.76
C ALA A 347 -3.35 4.25 -10.08
N LEU A 348 -3.32 4.44 -8.75
CA LEU A 348 -2.07 4.48 -7.98
C LEU A 348 -1.30 3.15 -8.09
N SER A 349 -1.99 2.03 -7.89
CA SER A 349 -1.39 0.70 -7.89
C SER A 349 -0.93 0.25 -9.27
N TRP A 350 -1.46 0.84 -10.35
CA TRP A 350 -0.96 0.64 -11.70
C TRP A 350 0.49 1.14 -11.86
N ASN A 351 0.76 2.35 -11.39
CA ASN A 351 2.09 2.97 -11.47
C ASN A 351 3.09 2.31 -10.51
N LEU A 352 2.62 1.68 -9.43
CA LEU A 352 3.45 1.01 -8.42
C LEU A 352 3.48 -0.52 -8.59
N ARG A 353 3.05 -1.06 -9.72
CA ARG A 353 2.93 -2.52 -9.94
C ARG A 353 4.23 -3.28 -9.75
N GLU A 354 5.34 -2.72 -10.20
CA GLU A 354 6.68 -3.33 -10.08
C GLU A 354 7.12 -3.40 -8.63
N ASP A 355 6.93 -2.31 -7.87
CA ASP A 355 7.20 -2.27 -6.43
C ASP A 355 6.33 -3.27 -5.67
N TYR A 356 5.03 -3.37 -6.00
CA TYR A 356 4.14 -4.35 -5.37
C TYR A 356 4.54 -5.79 -5.69
N SER A 357 4.93 -6.07 -6.93
CA SER A 357 5.43 -7.37 -7.35
C SER A 357 6.70 -7.75 -6.59
N ARG A 358 7.70 -6.85 -6.49
CA ARG A 358 8.92 -7.07 -5.69
C ARG A 358 8.63 -7.28 -4.21
N GLY A 359 7.66 -6.56 -3.67
CA GLY A 359 7.19 -6.78 -2.31
C GLY A 359 6.58 -8.15 -2.13
N GLY A 360 5.97 -8.74 -3.18
CA GLY A 360 5.21 -9.99 -3.21
C GLY A 360 3.70 -9.82 -2.97
N TYR A 361 3.19 -8.61 -3.17
CA TYR A 361 1.78 -8.27 -2.96
C TYR A 361 0.90 -8.76 -4.11
N ARG A 362 -0.28 -9.31 -3.77
CA ARG A 362 -1.27 -9.79 -4.75
C ARG A 362 -2.29 -8.70 -5.07
N MET A 363 -1.79 -7.57 -5.58
CA MET A 363 -2.64 -6.46 -5.99
C MET A 363 -3.36 -6.78 -7.31
N MET A 364 -4.54 -6.19 -7.50
CA MET A 364 -5.31 -6.35 -8.74
C MET A 364 -4.53 -5.84 -9.96
N SER A 365 -3.78 -4.73 -9.82
CA SER A 365 -2.92 -4.20 -10.89
C SER A 365 -1.80 -5.13 -11.33
N VAL A 366 -1.35 -6.05 -10.45
CA VAL A 366 -0.26 -7.00 -10.72
C VAL A 366 -0.82 -8.30 -11.31
N THR A 367 -1.83 -8.87 -10.66
CA THR A 367 -2.35 -10.22 -11.00
C THR A 367 -3.49 -10.19 -12.02
N HIS A 368 -4.32 -9.14 -12.02
CA HIS A 368 -5.53 -9.04 -12.85
C HIS A 368 -5.68 -7.63 -13.46
N PRO A 369 -4.74 -7.18 -14.31
CA PRO A 369 -4.69 -5.80 -14.81
C PRO A 369 -5.96 -5.38 -15.57
N ALA A 370 -6.58 -6.28 -16.35
CA ALA A 370 -7.85 -5.99 -17.02
C ALA A 370 -9.01 -5.74 -16.04
N MET A 371 -9.04 -6.47 -14.92
CA MET A 371 -10.03 -6.24 -13.86
C MET A 371 -9.77 -4.90 -13.17
N CYS A 372 -8.51 -4.54 -12.91
CA CYS A 372 -8.11 -3.27 -12.31
C CYS A 372 -8.70 -2.07 -13.07
N LYS A 373 -8.54 -2.10 -14.40
CA LYS A 373 -9.08 -1.09 -15.32
C LYS A 373 -10.62 -1.05 -15.32
N ARG A 374 -11.28 -2.22 -15.44
CA ARG A 374 -12.75 -2.33 -15.46
C ARG A 374 -13.39 -1.83 -14.18
N VAL A 375 -12.83 -2.22 -13.03
CA VAL A 375 -13.34 -1.84 -11.71
C VAL A 375 -13.17 -0.34 -11.48
N ALA A 376 -12.05 0.26 -11.90
CA ALA A 376 -11.86 1.71 -11.83
C ALA A 376 -12.97 2.47 -12.61
N LEU A 377 -13.22 2.07 -13.87
CA LEU A 377 -14.27 2.67 -14.69
C LEU A 377 -15.67 2.48 -14.09
N ARG A 378 -16.01 1.26 -13.70
CA ARG A 378 -17.33 0.93 -13.13
C ARG A 378 -17.66 1.78 -11.90
N HIS A 379 -16.70 1.94 -10.98
CA HIS A 379 -16.93 2.71 -9.76
C HIS A 379 -16.88 4.22 -10.00
N SER A 380 -16.10 4.72 -10.99
CA SER A 380 -16.23 6.12 -11.43
C SER A 380 -17.63 6.44 -11.94
N MET A 381 -18.21 5.56 -12.77
CA MET A 381 -19.60 5.73 -13.22
C MET A 381 -20.60 5.55 -12.08
N GLY A 382 -20.31 4.63 -11.14
CA GLY A 382 -21.11 4.42 -9.94
C GLY A 382 -21.25 5.66 -9.05
N LEU A 383 -20.29 6.59 -9.07
CA LEU A 383 -20.40 7.86 -8.36
C LEU A 383 -21.54 8.75 -8.91
N ILE A 384 -21.83 8.69 -10.22
CA ILE A 384 -22.99 9.38 -10.81
C ILE A 384 -24.29 8.77 -10.25
N GLY A 385 -24.36 7.44 -10.18
CA GLY A 385 -25.50 6.72 -9.60
C GLY A 385 -25.70 7.05 -8.12
N LEU A 386 -24.63 7.12 -7.33
CA LEU A 386 -24.72 7.53 -5.92
C LEU A 386 -25.12 9.01 -5.78
N SER A 387 -24.63 9.89 -6.64
CA SER A 387 -25.01 11.30 -6.63
C SER A 387 -26.50 11.51 -6.93
N THR A 388 -27.08 10.70 -7.81
CA THR A 388 -28.52 10.71 -8.12
C THR A 388 -29.37 10.04 -7.05
N LEU A 389 -28.82 9.06 -6.32
CA LEU A 389 -29.46 8.44 -5.16
C LEU A 389 -29.55 9.37 -3.95
N ALA A 390 -28.64 10.34 -3.82
CA ALA A 390 -28.58 11.26 -2.69
C ALA A 390 -29.89 12.03 -2.41
N PRO A 391 -30.56 12.66 -3.40
CA PRO A 391 -31.86 13.29 -3.17
C PRO A 391 -33.00 12.30 -2.94
N LEU A 392 -32.93 11.08 -3.50
CA LEU A 392 -33.93 10.03 -3.25
C LEU A 392 -33.94 9.54 -1.80
N LEU A 393 -32.79 9.62 -1.13
CA LEU A 393 -32.63 9.29 0.29
C LEU A 393 -32.83 10.50 1.21
N ASP A 394 -33.35 11.62 0.68
CA ASP A 394 -33.58 12.88 1.42
C ASP A 394 -32.31 13.50 2.05
N VAL A 395 -31.12 13.15 1.56
CA VAL A 395 -29.84 13.67 2.09
C VAL A 395 -29.50 15.04 1.49
N THR A 396 -29.74 15.19 0.19
CA THR A 396 -29.45 16.42 -0.57
C THR A 396 -30.66 16.88 -1.37
N THR A 397 -30.62 18.09 -1.91
CA THR A 397 -31.58 18.58 -2.89
C THR A 397 -31.31 17.99 -4.29
N TRP A 398 -32.30 18.07 -5.19
CA TRP A 398 -32.15 17.64 -6.59
C TRP A 398 -31.14 18.46 -7.40
N ILE A 399 -30.69 19.61 -6.87
CA ILE A 399 -29.62 20.41 -7.46
C ILE A 399 -28.28 19.67 -7.39
N PHE A 400 -28.04 18.88 -6.34
CA PHE A 400 -26.78 18.16 -6.13
C PHE A 400 -26.33 17.27 -7.29
N PRO A 401 -27.15 16.33 -7.81
CA PRO A 401 -26.74 15.51 -8.96
C PRO A 401 -26.47 16.34 -10.21
N VAL A 402 -27.15 17.47 -10.41
CA VAL A 402 -26.93 18.36 -11.55
C VAL A 402 -25.57 19.06 -11.45
N ILE A 403 -25.26 19.68 -10.32
CA ILE A 403 -24.00 20.42 -10.14
C ILE A 403 -22.77 19.52 -9.97
N SER A 404 -22.95 18.30 -9.45
CA SER A 404 -21.87 17.31 -9.32
C SER A 404 -21.64 16.51 -10.61
N LEU A 405 -22.54 16.59 -11.59
CA LEU A 405 -22.42 15.87 -12.86
C LEU A 405 -21.13 16.18 -13.61
N PRO A 406 -20.68 17.44 -13.78
CA PRO A 406 -19.45 17.74 -14.54
C PRO A 406 -18.21 17.08 -13.94
N ILE A 407 -18.03 17.15 -12.61
CA ILE A 407 -16.87 16.53 -11.94
C ILE A 407 -16.92 15.00 -12.00
N ASN A 408 -18.12 14.41 -11.91
CA ASN A 408 -18.31 12.96 -12.01
C ASN A 408 -18.13 12.44 -13.45
N LEU A 409 -18.56 13.21 -14.46
CA LEU A 409 -18.29 12.92 -15.86
C LEU A 409 -16.79 13.03 -16.17
N TYR A 410 -16.11 14.02 -15.60
CA TYR A 410 -14.67 14.18 -15.82
C TYR A 410 -13.84 13.01 -15.26
N ILE A 411 -14.08 12.59 -14.01
CA ILE A 411 -13.40 11.41 -13.46
C ILE A 411 -13.77 10.12 -14.22
N SER A 412 -15.01 10.01 -14.71
CA SER A 412 -15.46 8.89 -15.55
C SER A 412 -14.79 8.88 -16.92
N TYR A 413 -14.61 10.03 -17.55
CA TYR A 413 -13.88 10.21 -18.79
C TYR A 413 -12.41 9.78 -18.64
N LEU A 414 -11.73 10.23 -17.58
CA LEU A 414 -10.36 9.80 -17.30
C LEU A 414 -10.27 8.31 -16.98
N ALA A 415 -11.27 7.75 -16.30
CA ALA A 415 -11.34 6.32 -16.04
C ALA A 415 -11.57 5.50 -17.32
N PHE A 416 -12.35 6.02 -18.27
CA PHE A 416 -12.55 5.42 -19.59
C PHE A 416 -11.25 5.47 -20.40
N HIS A 417 -10.55 6.60 -20.38
CA HIS A 417 -9.24 6.75 -21.02
C HIS A 417 -8.21 5.77 -20.45
N PHE A 418 -8.17 5.62 -19.12
CA PHE A 418 -7.35 4.60 -18.44
C PHE A 418 -7.78 3.18 -18.82
N TYR A 419 -9.08 2.91 -18.91
CA TYR A 419 -9.60 1.61 -19.31
C TYR A 419 -9.13 1.20 -20.70
N HIS A 420 -9.19 2.13 -21.65
CA HIS A 420 -8.80 1.89 -23.05
C HIS A 420 -7.27 1.82 -23.21
N LYS A 421 -6.52 2.84 -22.75
CA LYS A 421 -5.06 2.91 -22.96
C LYS A 421 -4.24 2.05 -21.99
N GLY A 422 -4.54 2.10 -20.69
CA GLY A 422 -3.80 1.34 -19.67
C GLY A 422 -2.31 1.71 -19.53
N ASP A 423 -1.91 2.93 -19.88
CA ASP A 423 -0.53 3.40 -19.74
C ASP A 423 -0.29 4.13 -18.39
N ARG A 424 0.99 4.37 -18.04
CA ARG A 424 1.35 5.08 -16.80
C ARG A 424 0.80 6.51 -16.77
N SER A 425 0.69 7.15 -17.94
CA SER A 425 0.20 8.53 -18.07
C SER A 425 -1.29 8.64 -17.75
N SER A 426 -2.15 7.79 -18.36
CA SER A 426 -3.59 7.78 -18.07
C SER A 426 -3.88 7.44 -16.60
N ALA A 427 -3.18 6.45 -16.04
CA ALA A 427 -3.27 6.12 -14.62
C ALA A 427 -2.90 7.32 -13.74
N ARG A 428 -1.81 8.03 -14.04
CA ARG A 428 -1.39 9.21 -13.28
C ARG A 428 -2.43 10.32 -13.32
N LYS A 429 -3.02 10.60 -14.49
CA LYS A 429 -4.08 11.61 -14.63
C LYS A 429 -5.33 11.25 -13.82
N LEU A 430 -5.78 10.00 -13.88
CA LEU A 430 -6.92 9.52 -13.09
C LEU A 430 -6.65 9.62 -11.59
N PHE A 431 -5.45 9.23 -11.14
CA PHE A 431 -5.04 9.37 -9.74
C PHE A 431 -5.07 10.83 -9.27
N PHE A 432 -4.48 11.77 -10.01
CA PHE A 432 -4.51 13.18 -9.62
C PHE A 432 -5.91 13.78 -9.64
N CYS A 433 -6.75 13.39 -10.61
CA CYS A 433 -8.15 13.80 -10.64
C CYS A 433 -8.91 13.33 -9.39
N SER A 434 -8.71 12.07 -8.98
CA SER A 434 -9.37 11.54 -7.79
C SER A 434 -9.05 12.32 -6.51
N LEU A 435 -7.84 12.89 -6.38
CA LEU A 435 -7.43 13.63 -5.17
C LEU A 435 -8.29 14.88 -4.90
N TRP A 436 -8.62 15.65 -5.94
CA TRP A 436 -9.46 16.84 -5.79
C TRP A 436 -10.95 16.54 -5.98
N HIS A 437 -11.29 15.45 -6.70
CA HIS A 437 -12.69 15.07 -6.95
C HIS A 437 -13.45 14.77 -5.65
N LEU A 438 -12.88 13.99 -4.72
CA LEU A 438 -13.56 13.65 -3.46
C LEU A 438 -13.89 14.86 -2.59
N PRO A 439 -12.94 15.76 -2.24
CA PRO A 439 -13.26 16.92 -1.42
C PRO A 439 -14.25 17.84 -2.12
N MET A 440 -14.16 18.01 -3.44
CA MET A 440 -15.17 18.74 -4.22
C MET A 440 -16.56 18.09 -4.11
N LEU A 441 -16.66 16.77 -4.32
CA LEU A 441 -17.94 16.06 -4.26
C LEU A 441 -18.60 16.17 -2.88
N LEU A 442 -17.82 16.00 -1.81
CA LEU A 442 -18.32 16.13 -0.43
C LEU A 442 -18.73 17.57 -0.11
N LEU A 443 -17.98 18.57 -0.61
CA LEU A 443 -18.33 19.98 -0.46
C LEU A 443 -19.64 20.32 -1.17
N LEU A 444 -19.82 19.85 -2.41
CA LEU A 444 -21.08 20.01 -3.15
C LEU A 444 -22.25 19.30 -2.45
N ALA A 445 -22.02 18.13 -1.84
CA ALA A 445 -23.04 17.45 -1.06
C ALA A 445 -23.45 18.27 0.17
N LEU A 446 -22.48 18.88 0.86
CA LEU A 446 -22.72 19.76 2.00
C LEU A 446 -23.48 21.04 1.62
N THR A 447 -23.12 21.70 0.52
CA THR A 447 -23.81 22.93 0.07
C THR A 447 -25.24 22.66 -0.40
N CYS A 448 -25.50 21.46 -0.91
CA CYS A 448 -26.84 21.01 -1.32
C CYS A 448 -27.56 20.18 -0.27
N LYS A 449 -27.07 20.12 0.97
CA LYS A 449 -27.70 19.38 2.08
C LYS A 449 -29.15 19.83 2.26
N LYS A 450 -30.06 18.86 2.41
CA LYS A 450 -31.47 19.16 2.68
C LYS A 450 -31.63 19.56 4.14
N ASN A 451 -32.21 20.74 4.39
CA ASN A 451 -32.53 21.16 5.75
C ASN A 451 -33.72 20.33 6.27
N SER A 452 -33.57 19.71 7.45
CA SER A 452 -34.69 19.07 8.13
C SER A 452 -35.78 20.12 8.37
N LYS A 453 -36.93 19.99 7.70
CA LYS A 453 -38.09 20.86 7.96
C LYS A 453 -38.49 20.70 9.43
N LYS A 454 -38.71 21.82 10.14
CA LYS A 454 -39.48 21.81 11.38
C LYS A 454 -40.90 21.32 11.06
N PRO A 455 -41.53 20.49 11.91
CA PRO A 455 -42.88 19.97 11.70
C PRO A 455 -43.99 21.03 11.95
N GLU A 456 -43.81 22.27 11.47
CA GLU A 456 -44.82 23.34 11.61
C GLU A 456 -45.59 23.64 10.30
N ASP A 457 -45.14 23.14 9.14
CA ASP A 457 -45.78 23.42 7.84
C ASP A 457 -46.81 22.35 7.39
N SER A 458 -47.29 21.50 8.30
CA SER A 458 -48.35 20.53 7.99
C SER A 458 -49.51 20.63 8.97
N MET A 459 -50.09 21.83 9.11
CA MET A 459 -51.49 21.93 9.52
C MET A 459 -52.35 21.99 8.25
N PRO A 460 -53.20 20.99 7.97
CA PRO A 460 -54.28 21.20 7.02
C PRO A 460 -55.22 22.24 7.63
N LEU A 461 -55.41 23.34 6.90
CA LEU A 461 -56.39 24.38 7.20
C LEU A 461 -57.78 23.72 7.27
N ASN A 462 -58.29 23.46 8.48
CA ASN A 462 -59.68 23.06 8.67
C ASN A 462 -60.58 24.23 8.22
N PRO A 463 -61.51 24.04 7.27
CA PRO A 463 -62.54 25.05 7.03
C PRO A 463 -63.50 25.03 8.22
N LEU A 464 -63.50 26.11 8.98
CA LEU A 464 -64.50 26.42 10.00
C LEU A 464 -65.89 26.42 9.33
N LEU A 465 -66.75 25.47 9.70
CA LEU A 465 -68.20 25.62 9.55
C LEU A 465 -68.71 26.52 10.69
N PRO A 466 -69.48 27.59 10.41
CA PRO A 466 -70.16 28.31 11.46
C PRO A 466 -71.35 27.49 11.96
N VAL A 467 -71.42 27.35 13.29
CA VAL A 467 -72.64 27.00 14.00
C VAL A 467 -73.56 28.23 13.93
N ASN A 468 -74.69 28.09 13.24
CA ASN A 468 -76.02 28.59 13.65
C ASN A 468 -77.08 28.12 12.67
#